data_AF-A0A8X6MBB1-F1
#
_entry.id   AF-A0A8X6MBB1-F1
#
_cell.length_a   1.000
_cell.length_b   1.000
_cell.length_c   1.000
_cell.angle_alpha   90.00
_cell.angle_beta   90.00
_cell.angle_gamma   90.00
#
_symmetry.space_group_name_H-M   'P 1'
#
loop_
_entity.id
_entity.type
_entity.pdbx_description
1 polymer ?
#
loop_
_entity_poly.entity_id
_entity_poly.type
_entity_poly.pdbx_seq_one_letter_code
_entity_poly.pdbx_strand_id
1 'polypeptide(L)'
;MINIRAVCSNLPPFVIVNNVNGSLVLEGFIPEIVRAVAKKMNLNITYIREPHDDYGAWENNAWTGMVGMLQRHEVDFVLNPDLPRAGVLEFAYFTNPITVEAYTILSGKKIQEAVVLLTRNATPLCVFTSFTLDMQTNTEVVGDAYGPKPHSSNSKDFEACST
;
A
#
# COMPACT_ATOMS: atom_id res chain seq x y z
N MET A 1 11.22 27.57 -13.78
CA MET A 1 10.14 26.57 -13.61
C MET A 1 10.81 25.24 -13.35
N ILE A 2 10.48 24.57 -12.25
CA ILE A 2 11.15 23.31 -11.86
C ILE A 2 10.49 22.18 -12.66
N ASN A 3 11.29 21.35 -13.31
CA ASN A 3 10.84 20.16 -14.04
C ASN A 3 11.17 18.92 -13.22
N ILE A 4 10.17 18.07 -12.99
CA ILE A 4 10.28 16.87 -12.16
C ILE A 4 9.88 15.65 -13.00
N ARG A 5 10.71 14.61 -12.99
CA ARG A 5 10.43 13.33 -13.64
C ARG A 5 9.82 12.36 -12.64
N ALA A 6 8.62 11.90 -12.95
CA ALA A 6 7.89 10.93 -12.15
C ALA A 6 7.94 9.57 -12.84
N VAL A 7 8.29 8.50 -12.12
CA VAL A 7 8.01 7.13 -12.61
C VAL A 7 6.65 6.66 -12.12
N CYS A 8 5.93 5.94 -12.97
CA CYS A 8 4.69 5.28 -12.60
C CYS A 8 4.58 3.86 -13.17
N SER A 9 3.87 3.00 -12.46
CA SER A 9 3.42 1.70 -12.94
C SER A 9 1.89 1.59 -12.86
N ASN A 10 1.31 0.72 -13.68
CA ASN A 10 -0.13 0.51 -13.68
C ASN A 10 -0.59 -0.28 -12.44
N LEU A 11 -1.33 0.37 -11.54
CA LEU A 11 -1.84 -0.19 -10.30
C LEU A 11 -3.23 0.38 -9.97
N PRO A 12 -4.32 -0.20 -10.51
CA PRO A 12 -5.67 0.18 -10.11
C PRO A 12 -5.93 -0.15 -8.63
N PRO A 13 -6.64 0.69 -7.86
CA PRO A 13 -7.27 1.97 -8.26
C PRO A 13 -6.38 3.21 -8.07
N PHE A 14 -5.11 3.04 -7.67
CA PHE A 14 -4.20 4.12 -7.30
C PHE A 14 -3.73 4.93 -8.50
N VAL A 15 -3.19 4.23 -9.50
CA VAL A 15 -2.65 4.77 -10.74
C VAL A 15 -3.12 3.89 -11.90
N ILE A 16 -3.86 4.47 -12.82
CA ILE A 16 -4.33 3.80 -14.04
C ILE A 16 -3.61 4.47 -15.20
N VAL A 17 -2.89 3.66 -15.97
CA VAL A 17 -2.03 4.14 -17.05
C VAL A 17 -2.69 3.84 -18.40
N ASN A 18 -3.23 4.87 -19.04
CA ASN A 18 -3.82 4.78 -20.37
C ASN A 18 -2.86 5.37 -21.41
N ASN A 19 -2.70 4.69 -22.55
CA ASN A 19 -1.93 5.22 -23.67
C ASN A 19 -2.91 5.70 -24.76
N VAL A 20 -3.01 7.01 -24.94
CA VAL A 20 -3.89 7.63 -25.92
C VAL A 20 -3.02 8.34 -26.95
N ASN A 21 -3.03 7.86 -28.19
CA ASN A 21 -2.26 8.44 -29.31
C ASN A 21 -0.75 8.60 -29.01
N GLY A 22 -0.15 7.64 -28.28
CA GLY A 22 1.26 7.69 -27.91
C GLY A 22 1.57 8.61 -26.72
N SER A 23 0.57 9.26 -26.13
CA SER A 23 0.70 10.05 -24.91
C SER A 23 0.22 9.27 -23.70
N LEU A 24 0.97 9.37 -22.61
CA LEU A 24 0.62 8.75 -21.33
C LEU A 24 -0.43 9.60 -20.61
N VAL A 25 -1.64 9.05 -20.48
CA VAL A 25 -2.74 9.65 -19.71
C VAL A 25 -2.86 8.87 -18.41
N LEU A 26 -2.70 9.58 -17.29
CA LEU A 26 -2.76 8.98 -15.95
C LEU A 26 -4.08 9.32 -15.28
N GLU A 27 -4.76 8.29 -14.82
CA GLU A 27 -5.99 8.34 -14.02
C GLU A 27 -5.76 7.70 -12.65
N GLY A 28 -6.72 7.83 -11.73
CA GLY A 28 -6.60 7.37 -10.34
C GLY A 28 -6.33 8.50 -9.36
N PHE A 29 -6.37 8.22 -8.06
CA PHE A 29 -6.37 9.29 -7.05
C PHE A 29 -4.98 9.89 -6.80
N ILE A 30 -3.89 9.11 -6.93
CA ILE A 30 -2.55 9.66 -6.70
C ILE A 30 -2.15 10.70 -7.77
N PRO A 31 -2.34 10.44 -9.09
CA PRO A 31 -2.08 11.45 -10.11
C PRO A 31 -2.88 12.74 -9.92
N GLU A 32 -4.13 12.66 -9.43
CA GLU A 32 -4.94 13.85 -9.11
C GLU A 32 -4.32 14.68 -7.97
N ILE A 33 -3.87 14.02 -6.89
CA ILE A 33 -3.18 14.70 -5.78
C ILE A 33 -1.92 15.39 -6.28
N VAL A 34 -1.10 14.69 -7.06
CA VAL A 34 0.14 15.25 -7.62
C VAL A 34 -0.13 16.41 -8.57
N ARG A 35 -1.18 16.34 -9.40
CA ARG A 35 -1.59 17.47 -10.27
C ARG A 35 -2.01 18.69 -9.45
N ALA A 36 -2.72 18.50 -8.34
CA ALA A 36 -3.08 19.59 -7.44
C ALA A 36 -1.84 20.24 -6.79
N VAL A 37 -0.88 19.44 -6.34
CA VAL A 37 0.40 19.91 -5.78
C VAL A 37 1.22 20.66 -6.84
N ALA A 38 1.35 20.08 -8.04
CA ALA A 38 2.07 20.68 -9.15
C ALA A 38 1.51 22.04 -9.53
N LYS A 39 0.17 22.18 -9.60
CA LYS A 39 -0.51 23.44 -9.85
C LYS A 39 -0.25 24.46 -8.74
N LYS A 40 -0.29 24.04 -7.47
CA LYS A 40 -0.07 24.93 -6.31
C LYS A 40 1.37 25.44 -6.23
N MET A 41 2.33 24.60 -6.60
CA MET A 41 3.77 24.88 -6.52
C MET A 41 4.39 25.35 -7.84
N ASN A 42 3.59 25.48 -8.91
CA ASN A 42 4.05 25.83 -10.26
C ASN A 42 5.17 24.91 -10.79
N LEU A 43 4.95 23.60 -10.65
CA LEU A 43 5.86 22.54 -11.10
C LEU A 43 5.41 22.00 -12.46
N ASN A 44 6.39 21.65 -13.29
CA ASN A 44 6.14 20.85 -14.49
C ASN A 44 6.53 19.40 -14.21
N ILE A 45 5.63 18.46 -14.47
CA ILE A 45 5.86 17.04 -14.19
C ILE A 45 5.81 16.24 -15.49
N THR A 46 6.86 15.48 -15.76
CA THR A 46 6.93 14.54 -16.88
C THR A 46 6.80 13.12 -16.35
N TYR A 47 5.80 12.40 -16.82
CA TYR A 47 5.54 11.02 -16.41
C TYR A 47 6.24 10.03 -17.31
N ILE A 48 6.91 9.06 -16.70
CA ILE A 48 7.65 7.98 -17.35
C ILE A 48 7.04 6.67 -16.85
N ARG A 49 6.60 5.81 -17.76
CA ARG A 49 6.11 4.49 -17.38
C ARG A 49 7.29 3.55 -17.18
N GLU A 50 7.28 2.80 -16.08
CA GLU A 50 8.22 1.70 -15.89
C GLU A 50 7.92 0.56 -16.90
N PRO A 51 8.91 -0.01 -17.60
CA PRO A 51 8.67 -0.97 -18.68
C PRO A 51 7.93 -2.26 -18.31
N HIS A 52 8.04 -2.72 -17.07
CA HIS A 52 7.55 -4.01 -16.58
C HIS A 52 6.44 -3.87 -15.51
N ASP A 53 6.02 -2.64 -15.23
CA ASP A 53 5.16 -2.26 -14.12
C ASP A 53 5.65 -2.78 -12.73
N ASP A 54 6.97 -2.87 -12.53
CA ASP A 54 7.60 -3.40 -11.32
C ASP A 54 8.05 -2.29 -10.35
N TYR A 55 7.82 -2.50 -9.05
CA TYR A 55 8.34 -1.64 -7.98
C TYR A 55 9.85 -1.72 -7.87
N GLY A 56 10.41 -2.91 -8.09
CA GLY A 56 11.83 -3.16 -7.92
C GLY A 56 12.18 -3.98 -6.70
N ALA A 57 13.09 -4.92 -6.93
CA ALA A 57 13.70 -5.79 -5.93
C ALA A 57 15.21 -5.57 -5.90
N TRP A 58 15.85 -6.00 -4.81
CA TRP A 58 17.29 -6.04 -4.70
C TRP A 58 17.80 -7.32 -5.35
N GLU A 59 18.37 -7.20 -6.55
CA GLU A 59 18.86 -8.32 -7.35
C GLU A 59 20.25 -8.01 -7.87
N ASN A 60 21.17 -8.99 -7.81
CA ASN A 60 22.52 -8.84 -8.34
C ASN A 60 23.26 -7.57 -7.84
N ASN A 61 23.05 -7.20 -6.58
CA ASN A 61 23.60 -6.00 -5.93
C ASN A 61 23.11 -4.66 -6.53
N ALA A 62 21.93 -4.64 -7.14
CA ALA A 62 21.30 -3.42 -7.63
C ALA A 62 19.78 -3.45 -7.40
N TRP A 63 19.16 -2.27 -7.31
CA TRP A 63 17.71 -2.16 -7.34
C TRP A 63 17.20 -2.21 -8.79
N THR A 64 16.16 -3.01 -9.03
CA THR A 64 15.43 -3.09 -10.30
C THR A 64 14.16 -2.22 -10.28
N GLY A 65 13.35 -2.23 -11.34
CA GLY A 65 12.06 -1.54 -11.40
C GLY A 65 12.10 -0.03 -11.11
N MET A 66 10.98 0.50 -10.61
CA MET A 66 10.83 1.93 -10.28
C MET A 66 11.89 2.42 -9.27
N VAL A 67 12.18 1.64 -8.25
CA VAL A 67 13.19 1.98 -7.24
C VAL A 67 14.60 2.00 -7.84
N GLY A 68 14.91 1.10 -8.76
CA GLY A 68 16.15 1.12 -9.52
C GLY A 68 16.30 2.37 -10.37
N MET A 69 15.22 2.79 -11.06
CA MET A 69 15.22 4.05 -11.82
C MET A 69 15.49 5.26 -10.91
N LEU A 70 14.94 5.25 -9.69
CA LEU A 70 15.19 6.28 -8.69
C LEU A 70 16.66 6.26 -8.21
N GLN A 71 17.21 5.07 -7.91
CA GLN A 71 18.61 4.90 -7.49
C GLN A 71 19.60 5.38 -8.56
N ARG A 72 19.29 5.17 -9.84
CA ARG A 72 20.12 5.60 -10.98
C ARG A 72 19.87 7.05 -11.42
N HIS A 73 19.04 7.81 -10.69
CA HIS A 73 18.67 9.20 -11.00
C HIS A 73 18.01 9.38 -12.39
N GLU A 74 17.38 8.33 -12.91
CA GLU A 74 16.59 8.37 -14.16
C GLU A 74 15.26 9.10 -13.95
N VAL A 75 14.77 9.10 -12.71
CA VAL A 75 13.59 9.82 -12.24
C VAL A 75 13.86 10.52 -10.91
N ASP A 76 12.98 11.45 -10.55
CA ASP A 76 13.12 12.29 -9.35
C ASP A 76 12.14 11.86 -8.23
N PHE A 77 11.01 11.21 -8.56
CA PHE A 77 10.12 10.57 -7.58
C PHE A 77 9.30 9.42 -8.17
N VAL A 78 8.73 8.58 -7.29
CA VAL A 78 7.83 7.46 -7.62
C VAL A 78 6.38 7.85 -7.33
N LEU A 79 5.48 7.70 -8.31
CA LEU A 79 4.08 8.08 -8.22
C LEU A 79 3.18 6.98 -7.61
N ASN A 80 3.70 5.77 -7.45
CA ASN A 80 2.94 4.63 -6.92
C ASN A 80 3.00 4.59 -5.39
N PRO A 81 2.01 3.96 -4.73
CA PRO A 81 2.11 3.69 -3.30
C PRO A 81 3.27 2.72 -3.07
N ASP A 82 4.34 3.20 -2.43
CA ASP A 82 5.46 2.36 -2.03
C ASP A 82 5.62 2.45 -0.51
N LEU A 83 5.96 1.30 0.09
CA LEU A 83 6.17 1.20 1.52
C LEU A 83 7.63 1.52 1.84
N PRO A 84 7.89 2.24 2.95
CA PRO A 84 9.24 2.47 3.41
C PRO A 84 10.00 1.16 3.63
N ARG A 85 11.07 0.97 2.87
CA ARG A 85 11.98 -0.19 2.97
C ARG A 85 13.36 0.29 3.41
N ALA A 86 14.00 -0.43 4.34
CA ALA A 86 15.28 -0.04 4.92
C ALA A 86 16.37 0.28 3.87
N GLY A 87 16.52 -0.58 2.86
CA GLY A 87 17.53 -0.36 1.80
C GLY A 87 17.20 0.79 0.83
N VAL A 88 15.93 1.21 0.74
CA VAL A 88 15.53 2.36 -0.10
C VAL A 88 15.79 3.68 0.63
N LEU A 89 15.69 3.68 1.97
CA LEU A 89 15.99 4.84 2.82
C LEU A 89 17.45 5.28 2.75
N GLU A 90 18.35 4.45 2.22
CA GLU A 90 19.76 4.80 2.04
C GLU A 90 19.98 5.86 0.95
N PHE A 91 19.05 5.98 0.00
CA PHE A 91 19.20 6.90 -1.15
C PHE A 91 17.94 7.69 -1.50
N ALA A 92 16.79 7.40 -0.89
CA ALA A 92 15.53 8.08 -1.15
C ALA A 92 14.85 8.54 0.15
N TYR A 93 14.10 9.64 0.03
CA TYR A 93 13.28 10.17 1.11
C TYR A 93 11.81 9.86 0.86
N PHE A 94 11.11 9.42 1.91
CA PHE A 94 9.67 9.22 1.88
C PHE A 94 8.96 10.49 2.35
N THR A 95 7.80 10.75 1.76
CA THR A 95 6.91 11.83 2.22
C THR A 95 6.08 11.38 3.43
N ASN A 96 5.33 12.30 4.02
CA ASN A 96 4.32 11.92 5.00
C ASN A 96 3.31 10.96 4.35
N PRO A 97 2.87 9.90 5.05
CA PRO A 97 1.96 8.93 4.48
C PRO A 97 0.66 9.60 4.04
N ILE A 98 0.29 9.38 2.77
CA ILE A 98 -0.98 9.86 2.20
C ILE A 98 -2.10 8.85 2.50
N THR A 99 -1.76 7.57 2.54
CA THR A 99 -2.65 6.46 2.86
C THR A 99 -2.01 5.57 3.94
N VAL A 100 -2.85 4.94 4.75
CA VAL A 100 -2.43 3.87 5.68
C VAL A 100 -3.04 2.58 5.16
N GLU A 101 -2.19 1.63 4.79
CA GLU A 101 -2.61 0.33 4.26
C GLU A 101 -2.53 -0.74 5.34
N ALA A 102 -3.50 -1.65 5.33
CA ALA A 102 -3.53 -2.80 6.22
C ALA A 102 -3.58 -4.08 5.38
N TYR A 103 -2.69 -5.02 5.71
CA TYR A 103 -2.73 -6.35 5.10
C TYR A 103 -3.90 -7.14 5.66
N THR A 104 -4.75 -7.65 4.77
CA THR A 104 -5.88 -8.52 5.13
C THR A 104 -5.77 -9.84 4.37
N ILE A 105 -6.21 -10.92 5.01
CA ILE A 105 -6.27 -12.23 4.36
C ILE A 105 -7.62 -12.34 3.66
N LEU A 106 -7.59 -12.30 2.33
CA LEU A 106 -8.76 -12.61 1.51
C LEU A 106 -8.88 -14.13 1.39
N SER A 107 -9.83 -14.72 2.11
CA SER A 107 -10.20 -16.12 1.96
C SER A 107 -11.52 -16.23 1.21
N GLY A 108 -11.56 -17.04 0.15
CA GLY A 108 -12.78 -17.29 -0.59
C GLY A 108 -13.84 -17.90 0.32
N LYS A 109 -14.97 -17.21 0.48
CA LYS A 109 -16.11 -17.79 1.20
C LYS A 109 -16.68 -18.92 0.34
N LYS A 110 -16.49 -20.17 0.77
CA LYS A 110 -17.27 -21.27 0.19
C LYS A 110 -18.74 -20.98 0.49
N ILE A 111 -19.57 -20.92 -0.55
CA ILE A 111 -21.01 -20.98 -0.40
C ILE A 111 -21.31 -22.38 0.13
N GLN A 112 -21.38 -22.51 1.45
CA GLN A 112 -21.92 -23.72 2.06
C GLN A 112 -23.42 -23.63 1.83
N GLU A 113 -23.96 -24.56 1.04
CA GLU A 113 -25.39 -24.83 1.08
C GLU A 113 -25.73 -25.17 2.52
N ALA A 114 -26.55 -24.35 3.16
CA ALA A 114 -27.02 -24.60 4.51
C ALA A 114 -27.93 -25.83 4.47
N VAL A 115 -27.33 -27.02 4.52
CA VAL A 115 -28.06 -28.22 4.87
C VAL A 115 -28.34 -28.12 6.36
N VAL A 116 -29.51 -27.57 6.69
CA VAL A 116 -30.08 -27.62 8.03
C VAL A 116 -30.35 -29.08 8.34
N LEU A 117 -29.37 -29.76 8.94
CA LEU A 117 -29.55 -31.08 9.51
C LEU A 117 -30.39 -30.92 10.79
N LEU A 118 -31.71 -30.94 10.65
CA LEU A 118 -32.59 -31.19 11.78
C LEU A 118 -32.39 -32.64 12.21
N THR A 119 -31.48 -32.89 13.16
CA THR A 119 -31.49 -34.14 13.92
C THR A 119 -32.77 -34.17 14.75
N ARG A 120 -33.83 -34.75 14.19
CA ARG A 120 -35.06 -35.11 14.89
C ARG A 120 -34.74 -36.15 15.97
N ASN A 121 -34.43 -35.71 17.18
CA ASN A 121 -34.77 -36.47 18.37
C ASN A 121 -36.07 -35.89 18.95
N ALA A 122 -37.15 -36.63 18.68
CA ALA A 122 -38.40 -36.69 19.43
C ALA A 122 -39.01 -35.36 19.92
N THR A 123 -39.75 -34.67 19.05
CA THR A 123 -41.07 -34.06 19.37
C THR A 123 -41.70 -33.45 18.11
N PRO A 124 -43.02 -33.62 17.85
CA PRO A 124 -43.69 -32.98 16.73
C PRO A 124 -44.39 -31.70 17.20
N LEU A 125 -43.73 -30.54 17.06
CA LEU A 125 -44.43 -29.26 16.98
C LEU A 125 -43.58 -28.26 16.19
N CYS A 126 -43.71 -28.29 14.86
CA CYS A 126 -43.07 -27.32 13.97
C CYS A 126 -43.83 -26.00 14.04
N VAL A 127 -43.28 -25.02 14.77
CA VAL A 127 -43.54 -23.60 14.50
C VAL A 127 -42.38 -23.12 13.63
N PHE A 128 -42.65 -22.87 12.35
CA PHE A 128 -41.71 -22.20 11.46
C PHE A 128 -41.80 -20.69 11.70
N THR A 129 -40.90 -20.14 12.52
CA THR A 129 -40.57 -18.71 12.43
C THR A 129 -39.34 -18.58 11.55
N SER A 130 -39.51 -18.01 10.37
CA SER A 130 -38.42 -17.56 9.51
C SER A 130 -37.56 -16.57 10.29
N PHE A 131 -36.32 -16.95 10.62
CA PHE A 131 -35.32 -16.03 11.12
C PHE A 131 -34.69 -15.30 9.93
N THR A 132 -35.06 -14.03 9.75
CA THR A 132 -34.27 -13.09 8.95
C THR A 132 -33.03 -12.73 9.75
N LEU A 133 -31.87 -13.25 9.35
CA LEU A 133 -30.59 -12.84 9.93
C LEU A 133 -30.17 -11.50 9.30
N ASP A 134 -30.59 -10.40 9.94
CA ASP A 134 -29.84 -9.15 9.90
C ASP A 134 -28.60 -9.33 10.78
N MET A 135 -27.41 -9.41 10.17
CA MET A 135 -26.15 -9.25 10.90
C MET A 135 -25.65 -7.82 10.70
N GLN A 136 -26.09 -6.96 11.61
CA GLN A 136 -25.42 -5.70 11.93
C GLN A 136 -24.37 -5.93 13.03
N THR A 137 -23.27 -5.18 12.93
CA THR A 137 -22.25 -4.84 13.96
C THR A 137 -21.15 -5.90 14.20
N ASN A 138 -19.89 -5.56 14.51
CA ASN A 138 -19.32 -4.40 15.20
C ASN A 138 -17.94 -4.02 14.66
N THR A 139 -17.70 -2.71 14.58
CA THR A 139 -16.37 -2.10 14.45
C THR A 139 -15.82 -1.87 15.86
N GLU A 140 -14.82 -2.63 16.29
CA GLU A 140 -14.02 -2.25 17.46
C GLU A 140 -12.87 -1.35 16.99
N VAL A 141 -12.86 -0.13 17.52
CA VAL A 141 -11.78 0.83 17.37
C VAL A 141 -10.80 0.56 18.50
N VAL A 142 -9.71 -0.16 18.21
CA VAL A 142 -8.57 -0.24 19.13
C VAL A 142 -7.66 0.95 18.80
N GLY A 143 -7.80 2.00 19.60
CA GLY A 143 -6.86 3.11 19.63
C GLY A 143 -5.67 2.73 20.48
N ASP A 144 -4.49 2.64 19.86
CA ASP A 144 -3.22 2.64 20.58
C ASP A 144 -2.35 3.81 20.12
N ALA A 145 -1.90 4.54 21.14
CA ALA A 145 -1.17 5.79 21.05
C ALA A 145 0.28 5.58 20.61
N TYR A 146 0.65 6.17 19.48
CA TYR A 146 2.06 6.44 19.18
C TYR A 146 2.42 7.84 19.68
N GLY A 147 2.88 7.90 20.94
CA GLY A 147 3.67 9.01 21.45
C GLY A 147 5.16 8.84 21.10
N PRO A 148 5.92 9.92 20.91
CA PRO A 148 7.34 9.85 20.54
C PRO A 148 8.20 9.38 21.72
N LYS A 149 9.10 8.41 21.48
CA LYS A 149 10.15 8.03 22.44
C LYS A 149 11.32 9.03 22.39
N PRO A 150 11.88 9.40 23.55
CA PRO A 150 12.95 10.39 23.65
C PRO A 150 14.32 9.83 23.21
N HIS A 151 15.15 10.74 22.70
CA HIS A 151 16.58 10.56 22.49
C HIS A 151 17.27 10.06 23.77
N SER A 152 18.08 9.00 23.63
CA SER A 152 19.12 8.68 24.61
C SER A 152 20.48 8.66 23.94
N SER A 153 21.42 9.32 24.59
CA SER A 153 22.78 9.60 24.19
C SER A 153 23.75 8.58 24.79
N ASN A 154 24.85 8.36 24.06
CA ASN A 154 26.08 7.61 24.36
C ASN A 154 26.43 7.28 25.83
N SER A 155 26.87 6.04 26.06
CA SER A 155 28.16 5.66 26.71
C SER A 155 28.24 4.11 26.73
N LYS A 156 29.19 3.50 26.04
CA LYS A 156 30.54 3.07 26.50
C LYS A 156 30.56 1.86 27.45
N ASP A 157 31.17 0.80 26.91
CA ASP A 157 32.15 -0.11 27.49
C ASP A 157 31.74 -1.40 28.26
N PHE A 158 32.59 -2.42 28.01
CA PHE A 158 32.97 -3.60 28.80
C PHE A 158 32.40 -5.01 28.47
N GLU A 159 33.22 -5.73 27.68
CA GLU A 159 33.81 -7.06 27.89
C GLU A 159 32.99 -8.30 28.35
N ALA A 160 33.04 -9.29 27.45
CA ALA A 160 33.50 -10.67 27.64
C ALA A 160 33.10 -11.46 28.90
N CYS A 161 32.49 -12.63 28.66
CA CYS A 161 32.95 -13.87 29.29
C CYS A 161 32.55 -15.10 28.47
N SER A 162 33.57 -15.77 27.93
CA SER A 162 33.57 -17.16 27.50
C SER A 162 33.68 -18.07 28.72
N THR A 163 32.88 -19.14 28.80
CA THR A 163 33.35 -20.52 29.02
C THR A 163 32.23 -21.47 28.58
#